data_AF-A0AAV5K1M9-F1
#
_entry.id   AF-A0AAV5K1M9-F1
#
_cell.length_a   1.000
_cell.length_b   1.000
_cell.length_c   1.000
_cell.angle_alpha   90.00
_cell.angle_beta   90.00
_cell.angle_gamma   90.00
#
_symmetry.space_group_name_H-M   'P 1'
#
loop_
_entity.id
_entity.type
_entity.pdbx_description
1 polymer ?
#
loop_
_entity_poly.entity_id
_entity_poly.type
_entity_poly.pdbx_seq_one_letter_code
_entity_poly.pdbx_strand_id
1 'polypeptide(L)'
;MGFYILLRAVDRYAANFNSFPGQFDGGMDEDISRLKTTAVSLLNDLGCNGLTLTEDLINEMCRFGAAELHSVAAFVGGIASQEVIKLITKQFVPMCGTYIFNGIDHKSQLLTLQVQAANP
;
A
#
# COMPACT_ATOMS: atom_id res chain seq x y z
N MET A 1 -7.85 3.95 0.21
CA MET A 1 -7.07 4.53 1.33
C MET A 1 -6.49 3.47 2.28
N GLY A 2 -7.27 2.48 2.76
CA GLY A 2 -6.74 1.45 3.69
C GLY A 2 -5.48 0.71 3.19
N PHE A 3 -5.50 0.23 1.94
CA PHE A 3 -4.32 -0.41 1.32
C PHE A 3 -3.10 0.52 1.21
N TYR A 4 -3.30 1.82 1.00
CA TYR A 4 -2.19 2.78 0.98
C TYR A 4 -1.47 2.80 2.34
N ILE A 5 -2.24 2.96 3.42
CA ILE A 5 -1.67 3.00 4.78
C ILE A 5 -1.01 1.68 5.13
N LEU A 6 -1.62 0.55 4.78
CA LEU A 6 -1.03 -0.77 5.04
C LEU A 6 0.24 -1.00 4.24
N LEU A 7 0.32 -0.60 2.97
CA LEU A 7 1.58 -0.68 2.20
C LEU A 7 2.69 0.14 2.89
N ARG A 8 2.38 1.34 3.37
CA ARG A 8 3.34 2.15 4.15
C ARG A 8 3.70 1.51 5.50
N ALA A 9 2.75 0.83 6.14
CA ALA A 9 3.01 0.08 7.38
C ALA A 9 3.87 -1.16 7.13
N VAL A 10 3.69 -1.83 5.99
CA VAL A 10 4.51 -2.97 5.54
C VAL A 10 5.95 -2.52 5.28
N ASP A 11 6.18 -1.37 4.64
CA ASP A 11 7.53 -0.82 4.46
C ASP A 11 8.23 -0.59 5.81
N ARG A 12 7.50 -0.03 6.78
CA ARG A 12 8.02 0.18 8.15
C ARG A 12 8.23 -1.14 8.89
N TYR A 13 7.34 -2.11 8.72
CA TYR A 13 7.48 -3.45 9.26
C TYR A 13 8.77 -4.08 8.73
N ALA A 14 9.00 -4.05 7.42
CA ALA A 14 10.17 -4.63 6.79
C ALA A 14 11.47 -3.97 7.27
N ALA A 15 11.47 -2.65 7.47
CA ALA A 15 12.61 -1.93 8.04
C ALA A 15 12.91 -2.34 9.50
N ASN A 16 11.89 -2.70 10.28
CA ASN A 16 12.04 -3.06 11.69
C ASN A 16 12.40 -4.54 11.90
N PHE A 17 11.84 -5.44 11.09
CA PHE A 17 11.92 -6.90 11.30
C PHE A 17 12.77 -7.62 10.26
N ASN A 18 13.24 -6.93 9.21
CA ASN A 18 13.98 -7.51 8.07
C ASN A 18 13.22 -8.64 7.33
N SER A 19 11.89 -8.64 7.42
CA SER A 19 11.00 -9.56 6.72
C SER A 19 9.70 -8.85 6.36
N PHE A 20 8.93 -9.41 5.44
CA PHE A 20 7.58 -8.95 5.17
C PHE A 20 6.57 -9.76 6.00
N PRO A 21 5.42 -9.16 6.38
CA PRO A 21 4.40 -9.88 7.12
C PRO A 21 3.82 -11.03 6.29
N GLY A 22 3.75 -12.22 6.87
CA GLY A 22 3.25 -13.44 6.24
C GLY A 22 4.13 -14.02 5.14
N GLN A 23 5.39 -13.57 5.03
CA GLN A 23 6.34 -14.05 4.02
C GLN A 23 6.77 -15.51 4.24
N PHE A 24 6.87 -15.93 5.50
CA PHE A 24 7.36 -17.26 5.87
C PHE A 24 6.23 -18.10 6.47
N ASP A 25 6.34 -19.43 6.32
CA ASP A 25 5.38 -20.36 6.91
C ASP A 25 5.54 -20.41 8.44
N GLY A 26 4.46 -20.13 9.15
CA GLY A 26 4.41 -20.10 10.63
C GLY A 26 4.60 -18.68 11.20
N GLY A 27 3.93 -18.39 12.34
CA GLY A 27 4.01 -17.08 12.98
C GLY A 27 3.02 -16.02 12.43
N MET A 28 2.02 -16.44 11.66
CA MET A 28 1.01 -15.54 11.07
C MET A 28 0.32 -14.64 12.12
N ASP A 29 -0.07 -15.19 13.26
CA ASP A 29 -0.70 -14.41 14.35
C ASP A 29 0.24 -13.36 14.94
N GLU A 30 1.55 -13.66 14.99
CA GLU A 30 2.57 -12.72 15.44
C GLU A 30 2.77 -11.61 14.41
N ASP A 31 2.83 -11.94 13.13
CA ASP A 31 2.92 -10.96 12.04
C ASP A 31 1.70 -10.05 11.99
N ILE A 32 0.49 -10.59 12.14
CA ILE A 32 -0.75 -9.80 12.25
C ILE A 32 -0.65 -8.81 13.41
N SER A 33 -0.22 -9.26 14.59
CA SER A 33 -0.10 -8.44 15.79
C SER A 33 0.95 -7.32 15.63
N ARG A 34 2.10 -7.65 15.04
CA ARG A 34 3.18 -6.70 14.76
C ARG A 34 2.80 -5.70 13.67
N LEU A 35 2.14 -6.13 12.60
CA LEU A 35 1.64 -5.26 11.53
C LEU A 35 0.58 -4.28 12.07
N LYS A 36 -0.36 -4.77 12.90
CA LYS A 36 -1.36 -3.93 13.57
C LYS A 36 -0.70 -2.83 14.41
N THR A 37 0.27 -3.19 15.24
CA THR A 37 1.03 -2.23 16.06
C THR A 37 1.76 -1.20 15.20
N THR A 38 2.41 -1.65 14.11
CA THR A 38 3.14 -0.78 13.19
C THR A 38 2.22 0.19 12.45
N ALA A 39 1.05 -0.28 12.02
CA ALA A 39 0.06 0.55 11.34
C ALA A 39 -0.55 1.61 12.27
N VAL A 40 -0.85 1.27 13.53
CA VAL A 40 -1.33 2.23 14.53
C VAL A 40 -0.25 3.29 14.83
N SER A 41 0.99 2.87 15.02
CA SER A 41 2.12 3.80 15.18
C SER A 41 2.26 4.74 13.98
N LEU A 42 2.16 4.23 12.76
CA LEU A 42 2.21 5.05 11.55
C LEU A 42 1.06 6.06 11.47
N LEU A 43 -0.16 5.64 11.80
CA LEU A 43 -1.31 6.55 11.81
C LEU A 43 -1.13 7.69 12.83
N ASN A 44 -0.57 7.38 14.00
CA ASN A 44 -0.25 8.37 15.02
C ASN A 44 0.78 9.39 14.52
N ASP A 45 1.87 8.93 13.90
CA ASP A 45 2.91 9.80 13.36
C ASP A 45 2.41 10.72 12.25
N LEU A 46 1.47 10.22 11.43
CA LEU A 46 0.85 10.98 10.33
C LEU A 46 -0.30 11.89 10.80
N GLY A 47 -0.59 11.96 12.10
CA GLY A 47 -1.73 12.72 12.64
C GLY A 47 -3.10 12.22 12.16
N CYS A 48 -3.17 10.97 11.69
CA CYS A 48 -4.32 10.35 11.06
C CYS A 48 -5.16 9.52 12.06
N ASN A 49 -5.28 9.98 13.29
CA ASN A 49 -5.87 9.23 14.42
C ASN A 49 -7.36 8.90 14.25
N GLY A 50 -8.05 9.55 13.30
CA GLY A 50 -9.45 9.27 12.97
C GLY A 50 -9.65 8.17 11.93
N LEU A 51 -8.57 7.62 11.34
CA LEU A 51 -8.66 6.53 10.38
C LEU A 51 -8.51 5.19 11.10
N THR A 52 -9.53 4.34 10.96
CA THR A 52 -9.49 2.96 11.48
C THR A 52 -9.26 1.98 10.35
N LEU A 53 -8.28 1.09 10.51
CA LEU A 53 -8.07 -0.06 9.63
C LEU A 53 -8.87 -1.23 10.17
N THR A 54 -9.61 -1.92 9.31
CA THR A 54 -10.35 -3.13 9.70
C THR A 54 -9.38 -4.28 9.94
N GLU A 55 -9.72 -5.16 10.89
CA GLU A 55 -8.90 -6.34 11.16
C GLU A 55 -8.79 -7.24 9.94
N ASP A 56 -9.87 -7.40 9.17
CA ASP A 56 -9.87 -8.13 7.90
C ASP A 56 -8.80 -7.62 6.93
N LEU A 57 -8.60 -6.30 6.84
CA LEU A 57 -7.63 -5.73 5.91
C LEU A 57 -6.18 -5.99 6.37
N ILE A 58 -5.95 -6.01 7.69
CA ILE A 58 -4.64 -6.34 8.28
C ILE A 58 -4.34 -7.83 8.05
N ASN A 59 -5.31 -8.70 8.35
CA ASN A 59 -5.21 -10.14 8.12
C ASN A 59 -4.94 -10.45 6.64
N GLU A 60 -5.65 -9.77 5.75
CA GLU A 60 -5.49 -9.94 4.31
C GLU A 60 -4.11 -9.46 3.82
N MET A 61 -3.56 -8.38 4.39
CA MET A 61 -2.21 -7.93 4.08
C MET A 61 -1.15 -8.95 4.48
N CYS A 62 -1.27 -9.58 5.65
CA CYS A 62 -0.40 -10.69 6.02
C CYS A 62 -0.63 -11.91 5.10
N ARG A 63 -1.87 -12.19 4.71
CA ARG A 63 -2.21 -13.32 3.83
C ARG A 63 -1.59 -13.18 2.44
N PHE A 64 -1.35 -11.96 1.97
CA PHE A 64 -0.62 -11.75 0.72
C PHE A 64 0.83 -12.24 0.77
N GLY A 65 1.46 -12.25 1.95
CA GLY A 65 2.81 -12.79 2.15
C GLY A 65 3.87 -12.18 1.24
N ALA A 66 3.73 -10.91 0.88
CA ALA A 66 4.56 -10.22 -0.11
C ALA A 66 4.65 -10.91 -1.49
N ALA A 67 3.65 -11.71 -1.87
CA ALA A 67 3.60 -12.35 -3.17
C ALA A 67 3.35 -11.36 -4.30
N GLU A 68 3.97 -11.61 -5.46
CA GLU A 68 3.75 -10.87 -6.70
C GLU A 68 2.95 -11.73 -7.69
N LEU A 69 1.64 -11.53 -7.75
CA LEU A 69 0.77 -12.27 -8.66
C LEU A 69 0.93 -11.76 -10.10
N HIS A 70 1.20 -12.66 -11.03
CA HIS A 70 1.41 -12.34 -12.45
C HIS A 70 0.28 -11.48 -13.05
N SER A 71 -0.98 -11.80 -12.77
CA SER A 71 -2.13 -11.05 -13.28
C SER A 71 -2.19 -9.61 -12.75
N VAL A 72 -1.86 -9.40 -11.47
CA VAL A 72 -1.81 -8.08 -10.85
C VAL A 72 -0.62 -7.28 -11.40
N ALA A 73 0.54 -7.92 -11.51
CA ALA A 73 1.75 -7.32 -12.08
C ALA A 73 1.53 -6.90 -13.54
N ALA A 74 0.94 -7.76 -14.37
CA ALA A 74 0.61 -7.45 -15.77
C ALA A 74 -0.36 -6.27 -15.89
N PHE A 75 -1.40 -6.22 -15.04
CA PHE A 75 -2.35 -5.12 -15.02
C PHE A 75 -1.67 -3.79 -14.65
N VAL A 76 -0.93 -3.76 -13.53
CA VAL A 76 -0.21 -2.56 -13.07
C VAL A 76 0.84 -2.14 -14.10
N GLY A 77 1.56 -3.10 -14.70
CA GLY A 77 2.54 -2.85 -15.75
C GLY A 77 1.94 -2.21 -17.00
N GLY A 78 0.73 -2.61 -17.40
CA GLY A 78 0.01 -1.99 -18.52
C GLY A 78 -0.34 -0.52 -18.23
N ILE A 79 -0.88 -0.24 -17.05
CA ILE A 79 -1.19 1.14 -16.62
C ILE A 79 0.09 1.99 -16.55
N ALA A 80 1.12 1.49 -15.87
CA ALA A 80 2.39 2.21 -15.71
C ALA A 80 3.06 2.49 -17.07
N SER A 81 3.07 1.52 -17.98
CA SER A 81 3.63 1.69 -19.33
C SER A 81 2.89 2.77 -20.12
N GLN A 82 1.55 2.79 -20.02
CA GLN A 82 0.76 3.82 -20.68
C GLN A 82 1.02 5.21 -20.11
N GLU A 83 1.14 5.36 -18.79
CA GLU A 83 1.49 6.65 -18.18
C GLU A 83 2.88 7.14 -18.63
N VAL A 84 3.85 6.23 -18.78
CA VAL A 84 5.17 6.55 -19.33
C VAL A 84 5.06 7.01 -20.80
N ILE A 85 4.27 6.34 -21.63
CA ILE A 85 4.04 6.75 -23.03
C ILE A 85 3.46 8.17 -23.10
N LYS A 86 2.49 8.50 -22.22
CA LYS A 86 1.92 9.86 -22.15
C LYS A 86 2.99 10.91 -21.87
N LEU A 87 3.87 10.64 -20.90
CA LEU A 87 4.96 11.55 -20.53
C LEU A 87 5.97 11.74 -21.66
N ILE A 88 6.38 10.66 -22.33
CA ILE A 88 7.37 10.71 -23.42
C ILE A 88 6.81 11.43 -24.64
N THR A 89 5.60 11.06 -25.06
CA THR A 89 5.00 11.60 -26.28
C THR A 89 4.44 13.00 -26.11
N LYS A 90 4.24 13.43 -24.85
CA LYS A 90 3.48 14.64 -24.49
C LYS A 90 2.06 14.62 -25.08
N GLN A 91 1.50 13.43 -25.27
CA GLN A 91 0.12 13.22 -25.72
C GLN A 91 -0.71 12.69 -24.56
N PHE A 92 -1.99 13.09 -24.52
CA PHE A 92 -2.92 12.82 -23.41
C PHE A 92 -2.51 13.48 -22.08
N VAL A 93 -3.32 13.25 -21.05
CA VAL A 93 -3.11 13.80 -19.71
C VAL A 93 -2.65 12.68 -18.76
N PRO A 94 -1.44 12.80 -18.16
CA PRO A 94 -0.98 11.88 -17.11
C PRO A 94 -1.86 11.95 -15.86
N MET A 95 -2.02 10.82 -15.16
CA MET A 95 -2.67 10.78 -13.86
C MET A 95 -1.81 11.54 -12.83
N CYS A 96 -2.46 12.35 -12.00
CA CYS A 96 -1.79 13.07 -10.91
C CYS A 96 -2.10 12.40 -9.57
N GLY A 97 -1.05 12.00 -8.84
CA GLY A 97 -1.17 11.35 -7.54
C GLY A 97 -0.79 9.87 -7.55
N THR A 98 -1.30 9.12 -6.58
CA THR A 98 -0.99 7.70 -6.38
C THR A 98 -2.17 6.84 -6.81
N TYR A 99 -1.98 6.05 -7.86
CA TYR A 99 -2.97 5.07 -8.31
C TYR A 99 -2.85 3.78 -7.50
N ILE A 100 -3.96 3.31 -6.95
CA ILE A 100 -4.04 2.05 -6.19
C ILE A 100 -5.06 1.16 -6.85
N PHE A 101 -4.67 -0.08 -7.13
CA PHE A 101 -5.52 -1.13 -7.66
C PHE A 101 -5.71 -2.23 -6.62
N ASN A 102 -6.97 -2.65 -6.42
CA ASN A 102 -7.32 -3.81 -5.62
C ASN A 102 -7.76 -4.95 -6.55
N GLY A 103 -6.95 -6.00 -6.64
CA GLY A 103 -7.25 -7.17 -7.45
C GLY A 103 -8.40 -8.04 -6.92
N ILE A 104 -8.79 -7.90 -5.64
CA ILE A 104 -9.83 -8.73 -5.01
C ILE A 104 -11.23 -8.34 -5.51
N ASP A 105 -11.52 -7.05 -5.58
CA ASP A 105 -12.83 -6.53 -6.01
C ASP A 105 -12.80 -5.79 -7.34
N HIS A 106 -11.65 -5.84 -8.03
CA HIS A 106 -11.40 -5.19 -9.32
C HIS A 106 -11.64 -3.67 -9.33
N LYS A 107 -11.45 -3.00 -8.18
CA LYS A 107 -11.58 -1.54 -8.08
C LYS A 107 -10.24 -0.85 -8.05
N SER A 108 -10.25 0.42 -8.44
CA SER A 108 -9.08 1.30 -8.32
C SER A 108 -9.44 2.67 -7.78
N GLN A 109 -8.45 3.35 -7.22
CA GLN A 109 -8.57 4.69 -6.66
C GLN A 109 -7.34 5.52 -7.04
N LEU A 110 -7.55 6.79 -7.39
CA LEU A 110 -6.47 7.76 -7.54
C LEU A 110 -6.45 8.66 -6.30
N LEU A 111 -5.37 8.60 -5.54
CA LEU A 111 -5.20 9.35 -4.30
C LEU A 111 -4.36 10.61 -4.55
N THR A 112 -4.87 11.76 -4.13
CA THR A 112 -4.06 12.97 -4.03
C THR A 112 -3.53 13.10 -2.60
N LEU A 113 -2.23 12.90 -2.43
CA LEU A 113 -1.57 12.96 -1.13
C LEU A 113 -1.08 14.40 -0.91
N GLN A 114 -1.62 15.07 0.12
CA GLN A 114 -1.15 16.39 0.53
C GLN A 114 0.08 16.22 1.41
N VAL A 115 1.20 16.83 1.03
CA VAL A 115 2.33 16.98 1.95
C VAL A 115 2.00 18.15 2.85
N GLN A 116 1.87 17.90 4.16
CA GLN A 116 1.79 18.96 5.13
C GLN A 116 3.12 19.71 5.07
N ALA A 117 3.13 20.90 4.47
CA ALA A 117 4.30 21.76 4.48
C ALA A 117 4.67 21.94 5.96
N ALA A 118 5.92 21.60 6.32
CA ALA A 118 6.46 21.98 7.60
C ALA A 118 6.25 23.49 7.73
N ASN A 119 5.40 23.89 8.69
CA ASN A 119 5.19 25.29 9.00
C ASN A 119 6.59 25.87 9.35
N PRO A 120 7.01 26.99 8.73
CA PRO A 120 8.34 27.56 8.99
C PRO A 120 8.54 27.94 10.46
#